data_AF-A0AA90SYV7-F1
#
_entry.id   AF-A0AA90SYV7-F1
#
_cell.length_a   1.000
_cell.length_b   1.000
_cell.length_c   1.000
_cell.angle_alpha   90.00
_cell.angle_beta   90.00
_cell.angle_gamma   90.00
#
_symmetry.space_group_name_H-M   'P 1'
#
loop_
_entity.id
_entity.type
_entity.pdbx_description
1 polymer ?
#
loop_
_entity_poly.entity_id
_entity_poly.type
_entity_poly.pdbx_seq_one_letter_code
_entity_poly.pdbx_strand_id
1 'polypeptide(L)' 'MSNNELEISTGGVSYKVSELSQEAQQQVANLRFVESEMARLNAQLAIYETARGTYKSVLKDLLPKTAQ' A
#
# COMPACT_ATOMS: atom_id res chain seq x y z
N MET A 1 -13.13 -17.11 -22.10
CA MET A 1 -11.83 -16.98 -21.43
C MET A 1 -11.31 -15.59 -21.74
N SER A 2 -11.46 -14.63 -20.83
CA SER A 2 -10.92 -13.28 -21.02
C SER A 2 -9.41 -13.36 -20.83
N ASN A 3 -8.66 -13.20 -21.91
CA ASN A 3 -7.20 -13.18 -21.88
C ASN A 3 -6.77 -11.83 -21.29
N ASN A 4 -6.71 -11.73 -19.96
CA ASN A 4 -6.32 -10.49 -19.28
C ASN A 4 -4.78 -10.43 -19.25
N GLU A 5 -4.20 -9.89 -20.33
CA GLU A 5 -2.75 -9.68 -20.42
C GLU A 5 -2.28 -8.70 -19.35
N LEU A 6 -1.14 -8.98 -18.73
CA LEU A 6 -0.54 -8.09 -17.73
C LEU A 6 -0.01 -6.84 -18.44
N GLU A 7 -0.48 -5.68 -18.03
CA GLU A 7 0.01 -4.39 -18.51
C GLU A 7 0.68 -3.60 -17.38
N ILE A 8 1.67 -2.79 -17.73
CA ILE A 8 2.25 -1.76 -16.86
C ILE A 8 2.11 -0.40 -17.54
N SER A 9 1.87 0.65 -16.76
CA SER A 9 1.82 2.01 -17.29
C SER A 9 2.95 2.84 -16.70
N THR A 10 3.76 3.45 -17.56
CA THR A 10 4.82 4.39 -17.17
C THR A 10 4.66 5.66 -17.99
N GLY A 11 4.52 6.81 -17.32
CA GLY A 11 4.39 8.11 -18.00
C GLY A 11 3.19 8.25 -18.95
N GLY A 12 2.10 7.51 -18.72
CA GLY A 12 0.89 7.56 -19.54
C GLY A 12 0.88 6.60 -20.75
N VAL A 13 1.94 5.81 -20.94
CA VAL A 13 1.97 4.75 -21.96
C VAL A 13 1.77 3.40 -21.27
N SER A 14 0.87 2.56 -21.80
CA SER A 14 0.67 1.18 -21.35
C SER A 14 1.49 0.22 -22.21
N TYR A 15 2.18 -0.71 -21.55
CA TYR A 15 2.98 -1.76 -22.18
C TYR A 15 2.50 -3.12 -21.73
N LYS A 16 2.32 -4.04 -22.67
CA LYS A 16 2.11 -5.45 -22.37
C LYS A 16 3.39 -6.05 -21.85
N VAL A 17 3.34 -6.66 -20.66
CA VAL A 17 4.52 -7.26 -20.02
C VAL A 17 5.10 -8.38 -20.88
N SER A 18 4.26 -9.14 -21.60
CA SER A 18 4.65 -10.19 -22.54
C SER A 18 5.52 -9.69 -23.69
N GLU A 19 5.41 -8.41 -24.06
CA GLU A 19 6.13 -7.80 -25.17
C GLU A 19 7.44 -7.11 -24.72
N LEU A 20 7.71 -7.08 -23.41
CA LEU A 20 8.93 -6.50 -22.85
C LEU A 20 10.12 -7.46 -22.94
N SER A 21 11.34 -6.92 -22.84
CA SER A 21 12.56 -7.75 -22.70
C SER A 21 12.51 -8.61 -21.43
N GLN A 22 13.28 -9.70 -21.39
CA GLN A 22 13.31 -10.59 -20.23
C GLN A 22 13.75 -9.86 -18.95
N GLU A 23 14.72 -8.96 -19.06
CA GLU A 23 15.19 -8.13 -17.96
C GLU A 23 14.09 -7.19 -17.46
N ALA A 24 13.35 -6.57 -18.38
CA ALA A 24 12.23 -5.70 -18.03
C ALA A 24 11.08 -6.48 -17.36
N GLN A 25 10.75 -7.67 -17.85
CA GLN A 25 9.77 -8.56 -17.20
C GLN A 25 10.19 -8.92 -15.77
N GLN A 26 11.48 -9.21 -15.55
CA GLN A 26 12.00 -9.48 -14.21
C GLN A 26 11.88 -8.25 -13.29
N GLN A 27 12.14 -7.04 -13.80
CA GLN A 27 11.95 -5.82 -13.02
C GLN A 27 10.48 -5.59 -12.66
N VAL A 28 9.54 -5.89 -13.56
CA VAL A 28 8.10 -5.83 -13.26
C VAL A 28 7.73 -6.78 -12.12
N ALA A 29 8.26 -8.01 -12.14
CA ALA A 29 8.03 -8.97 -11.06
C ALA A 29 8.57 -8.46 -9.72
N ASN A 30 9.80 -7.94 -9.71
CA ASN A 30 10.43 -7.36 -8.52
C ASN A 30 9.63 -6.16 -7.97
N LEU A 31 9.16 -5.28 -8.85
CA LEU A 31 8.37 -4.12 -8.46
C LEU A 31 7.05 -4.55 -7.82
N ARG A 32 6.31 -5.47 -8.45
CA ARG A 32 5.07 -6.00 -7.89
C ARG A 32 5.27 -6.66 -6.53
N PHE A 33 6.38 -7.36 -6.33
CA PHE A 33 6.73 -7.92 -5.03
C PHE A 33 6.88 -6.83 -3.97
N VAL A 34 7.67 -5.79 -4.25
CA VAL A 34 7.86 -4.66 -3.33
C VAL A 34 6.54 -3.95 -3.05
N GLU A 35 5.73 -3.68 -4.08
CA GLU A 35 4.41 -3.05 -3.92
C GLU A 35 3.48 -3.87 -3.03
N SER A 36 3.49 -5.20 -3.17
CA SER A 36 2.67 -6.09 -2.33
C SER A 36 3.10 -6.04 -0.85
N GLU A 37 4.40 -5.97 -0.59
CA GLU A 37 4.92 -5.84 0.77
C GLU A 37 4.62 -4.46 1.36
N MET A 38 4.72 -3.39 0.56
CA MET A 38 4.30 -2.05 1.01
C MET A 38 2.81 -2.03 1.36
N ALA A 39 1.95 -2.64 0.54
CA ALA A 39 0.52 -2.73 0.82
C ALA A 39 0.25 -3.48 2.13
N ARG A 40 0.97 -4.59 2.38
CA ARG A 40 0.88 -5.35 3.63
C ARG A 40 1.29 -4.50 4.85
N LEU A 41 2.40 -3.77 4.77
CA LEU A 41 2.86 -2.89 5.84
C LEU A 41 1.88 -1.75 6.10
N ASN A 42 1.32 -1.14 5.06
CA ASN A 42 0.31 -0.09 5.19
C ASN A 42 -0.97 -0.61 5.87
N ALA A 43 -1.39 -1.84 5.56
CA ALA A 43 -2.52 -2.46 6.24
C ALA A 43 -2.25 -2.66 7.75
N GLN A 44 -1.05 -3.11 8.12
CA GLN A 44 -0.66 -3.21 9.52
C GLN A 44 -0.60 -1.84 10.20
N LEU A 45 -0.05 -0.84 9.51
CA LEU A 45 0.02 0.52 10.02
C LEU A 45 -1.38 1.05 10.34
N ALA A 46 -2.37 0.86 9.46
CA ALA A 46 -3.76 1.30 9.68
C ALA A 46 -4.37 0.71 10.98
N ILE A 47 -4.04 -0.54 11.33
CA ILE A 47 -4.46 -1.16 12.60
C ILE A 47 -3.85 -0.39 13.78
N TYR A 48 -2.55 -0.12 13.74
CA TYR A 48 -1.87 0.63 14.80
C TYR A 48 -2.38 2.08 14.91
N GLU A 49 -2.73 2.71 13.79
CA GLU A 49 -3.29 4.05 13.79
C GLU A 49 -4.66 4.08 14.47
N THR A 50 -5.49 3.06 14.26
CA THR A 50 -6.78 2.90 14.95
C THR A 50 -6.60 2.73 16.46
N ALA A 51 -5.67 1.86 16.87
CA ALA A 51 -5.34 1.68 18.29
C ALA A 51 -4.81 2.99 18.91
N ARG A 52 -3.88 3.66 18.23
CA ARG A 52 -3.33 4.97 18.64
C ARG A 52 -4.44 6.01 18.81
N GLY A 53 -5.40 6.09 17.88
CA GLY A 53 -6.55 6.99 17.97
C GLY A 53 -7.43 6.69 19.19
N THR A 54 -7.72 5.42 19.43
CA THR A 54 -8.48 4.95 20.58
C THR A 54 -7.79 5.33 21.89
N TYR A 55 -6.50 5.04 22.03
CA TYR A 55 -5.73 5.37 23.23
C TYR A 55 -5.67 6.88 23.48
N LYS A 56 -5.51 7.69 22.43
CA LYS A 56 -5.57 9.15 22.55
C LYS A 56 -6.93 9.63 23.05
N SER A 57 -8.03 9.06 22.56
CA SER A 57 -9.39 9.40 23.00
C SER A 57 -9.58 9.06 24.47
N VAL A 58 -9.25 7.82 24.86
CA VAL A 58 -9.37 7.37 26.26
C VAL A 58 -8.51 8.24 27.18
N LEU A 59 -7.26 8.53 26.79
CA LEU A 59 -6.40 9.41 27.56
C LEU A 59 -7.04 10.78 27.77
N LYS A 60 -7.61 11.39 26.72
CA LYS A 60 -8.29 12.68 26.80
C LYS A 60 -9.43 12.67 27.82
N ASP A 61 -10.17 11.57 27.92
CA ASP A 61 -11.29 11.44 28.86
C ASP A 61 -10.83 11.25 30.31
N LEU A 62 -9.64 10.66 30.51
CA LEU A 62 -9.03 10.44 31.83
C LEU A 62 -8.25 11.65 32.34
N LEU A 63 -7.80 12.53 31.44
CA LEU A 63 -7.09 13.74 31.84
C LEU A 63 -8.05 14.66 32.61
N PRO A 64 -7.54 15.37 33.64
CA PRO A 64 -8.33 16.40 34.31
C PRO A 64 -8.84 17.36 33.25
N LYS A 65 -10.16 17.57 33.20
CA LYS A 65 -10.70 18.72 32.48
C LYS A 65 -10.14 19.91 33.22
N THR A 66 -9.12 20.55 32.66
CA THR A 66 -8.54 21.75 33.24
C THR A 66 -9.70 22.64 33.61
N ALA A 67 -9.87 22.89 34.91
CA ALA A 67 -10.82 23.89 35.38
C ALA A 67 -10.47 25.18 34.60
N GLN A 68 -11.50 25.73 33.99
CA GLN A 68 -11.48 26.87 33.09
C GLN A 68 -10.62 28.02 33.58
#